data_AF-A0A7T1WSD9-F1
#
_entry.id   AF-A0A7T1WSD9-F1
#
_cell.length_a   1.000
_cell.length_b   1.000
_cell.length_c   1.000
_cell.angle_alpha   90.00
_cell.angle_beta   90.00
_cell.angle_gamma   90.00
#
_symmetry.space_group_name_H-M   'P 1'
#
loop_
_entity.id
_entity.type
_entity.pdbx_description
1 polymer ?
#
loop_
_entity_poly.entity_id
_entity_poly.type
_entity_poly.pdbx_seq_one_letter_code
_entity_poly.pdbx_strand_id
1 'polypeptide(L)' 'MSDMTRNVKAARECSVCVTLMGLVEKAAREYDRSAETDARVRLRRHALAAHGQELPLPW' A
#
# COMPACT_ATOMS: atom_id res chain seq x y z
N MET A 1 -10.01 -5.71 -17.44
CA MET A 1 -8.84 -4.79 -17.39
C MET A 1 -9.16 -3.40 -16.82
N SER A 2 -10.41 -2.90 -16.88
CA SER A 2 -10.76 -1.55 -16.40
C SER A 2 -10.90 -1.39 -14.88
N ASP A 3 -11.07 -2.49 -14.13
CA ASP A 3 -11.28 -2.45 -12.68
C ASP A 3 -9.99 -2.15 -11.90
N MET A 4 -8.85 -2.66 -12.39
CA MET A 4 -7.53 -2.48 -11.78
C MET A 4 -7.07 -1.01 -11.77
N THR A 5 -7.36 -0.26 -12.83
CA THR A 5 -6.93 1.14 -12.97
C THR A 5 -7.73 2.10 -12.10
N ARG A 6 -9.03 1.84 -11.92
CA ARG A 6 -9.91 2.63 -11.03
C ARG A 6 -9.50 2.47 -9.56
N ASN A 7 -9.01 1.29 -9.23
CA ASN A 7 -8.68 0.85 -7.88
C ASN A 7 -7.31 1.39 -7.40
N VAL A 8 -6.30 1.42 -8.27
CA VAL A 8 -5.04 2.15 -8.00
C VAL A 8 -5.31 3.64 -7.76
N LYS A 9 -6.32 4.20 -8.43
CA LYS A 9 -6.71 5.60 -8.24
C LYS A 9 -7.32 5.83 -6.84
N ALA A 10 -8.24 4.96 -6.41
CA ALA A 10 -8.85 5.03 -5.07
C ALA A 10 -7.80 4.92 -3.94
N ALA A 11 -6.82 4.02 -4.09
CA ALA A 11 -5.72 3.91 -3.12
C ALA A 11 -4.77 5.12 -3.13
N ARG A 12 -4.60 5.80 -4.27
CA ARG A 12 -3.85 7.07 -4.35
C ARG A 12 -4.59 8.25 -3.74
N GLU A 13 -5.92 8.20 -3.70
CA GLU A 13 -6.77 9.23 -3.09
C GLU A 13 -7.01 8.98 -1.60
N CYS A 14 -6.73 7.77 -1.10
CA CYS A 14 -6.80 7.44 0.32
C CYS A 14 -5.54 7.91 1.08
N SER A 15 -5.72 8.86 2.00
CA SER A 15 -4.62 9.41 2.81
C SER A 15 -3.87 8.36 3.63
N VAL A 16 -4.57 7.32 4.11
CA VAL A 16 -3.97 6.22 4.87
C VAL A 16 -3.11 5.33 3.97
N CYS A 17 -3.60 4.97 2.77
CA CYS A 17 -2.81 4.25 1.78
C CYS A 17 -1.54 5.02 1.40
N VAL A 18 -1.65 6.34 1.16
CA VAL A 18 -0.51 7.21 0.85
C VAL A 18 0.51 7.22 1.99
N THR A 19 0.04 7.34 3.24
CA THR A 19 0.92 7.31 4.42
C THR A 19 1.67 5.99 4.53
N LEU A 20 0.97 4.86 4.37
CA LEU A 20 1.56 3.53 4.46
C LEU A 20 2.54 3.26 3.31
N MET A 21 2.25 3.72 2.08
CA MET A 21 3.20 3.68 0.97
C MET A 21 4.48 4.48 1.29
N GLY A 22 4.34 5.67 1.86
CA GLY A 22 5.49 6.48 2.28
C GLY A 22 6.35 5.79 3.35
N LEU A 23 5.74 5.01 4.25
CA LEU A 23 6.48 4.19 5.22
C LEU A 23 7.23 3.04 4.55
N VAL A 24 6.64 2.37 3.56
CA VAL A 24 7.34 1.35 2.76
C VAL A 24 8.54 1.95 2.05
N GLU A 25 8.39 3.11 1.39
CA GLU A 25 9.48 3.79 0.70
C GLU A 25 10.58 4.24 1.67
N LYS A 26 10.21 4.76 2.83
CA LYS A 26 11.17 5.17 3.86
C LYS A 26 11.96 3.95 4.37
N ALA A 27 11.29 2.88 4.76
CA ALA A 27 11.93 1.66 5.25
C ALA A 27 12.84 1.02 4.19
N ALA A 28 12.42 1.03 2.93
CA ALA A 28 13.25 0.55 1.81
C ALA A 28 14.52 1.39 1.64
N ARG A 29 14.45 2.72 1.77
CA ARG A 29 15.63 3.62 1.74
C ARG A 29 16.57 3.37 2.92
N GLU A 30 16.03 3.04 4.08
CA GLU A 30 16.79 2.73 5.29
C GLU A 30 17.29 1.27 5.31
N TYR A 31 16.95 0.46 4.30
CA TYR A 31 17.20 -0.98 4.24
C TYR A 31 16.63 -1.77 5.43
N ASP A 32 15.63 -1.22 6.12
CA ASP A 32 14.95 -1.86 7.23
C ASP A 32 13.86 -2.81 6.70
N ARG A 33 14.25 -4.06 6.45
CA ARG A 33 13.37 -5.09 5.90
C ARG A 33 12.19 -5.43 6.81
N SER A 34 12.35 -5.25 8.12
CA SER A 34 11.28 -5.49 9.09
C SER A 34 10.22 -4.40 9.02
N ALA A 35 10.64 -3.14 9.05
CA ALA A 35 9.73 -2.00 8.91
C ALA A 35 9.06 -1.96 7.53
N GLU A 36 9.78 -2.33 6.47
CA GLU A 36 9.24 -2.43 5.12
C GLU A 36 8.12 -3.48 5.05
N THR A 37 8.36 -4.66 5.63
CA THR A 37 7.38 -5.76 5.65
C THR A 37 6.15 -5.40 6.48
N ASP A 38 6.32 -4.80 7.66
CA ASP A 38 5.21 -4.35 8.51
C ASP A 38 4.34 -3.30 7.78
N ALA A 39 4.97 -2.29 7.16
CA ALA A 39 4.27 -1.26 6.41
C ALA A 39 3.48 -1.85 5.21
N ARG A 40 4.07 -2.83 4.50
CA ARG A 40 3.38 -3.55 3.41
C ARG A 40 2.17 -4.36 3.91
N VAL A 41 2.30 -5.06 5.04
CA VAL A 41 1.19 -5.84 5.62
C VAL A 41 0.05 -4.91 6.06
N ARG A 42 0.38 -3.78 6.70
CA ARG A 42 -0.60 -2.76 7.09
C ARG A 42 -1.31 -2.18 5.88
N LEU A 43 -0.57 -1.87 4.81
CA LEU A 43 -1.13 -1.36 3.55
C LEU A 43 -2.12 -2.35 2.94
N ARG A 44 -1.76 -3.63 2.86
CA ARG A 44 -2.65 -4.68 2.34
C ARG A 44 -3.91 -4.83 3.18
N ARG A 45 -3.79 -4.85 4.51
CA ARG A 45 -4.95 -4.96 5.42
C ARG A 45 -5.87 -3.75 5.28
N HIS A 46 -5.31 -2.54 5.24
CA HIS A 46 -6.10 -1.34 5.08
C HIS A 46 -6.80 -1.31 3.72
N ALA A 47 -6.10 -1.62 2.63
CA ALA A 47 -6.71 -1.66 1.30
C ALA A 47 -7.84 -2.69 1.24
N LEU A 48 -7.66 -3.86 1.83
CA LEU A 48 -8.73 -4.86 1.90
C LEU A 48 -9.91 -4.38 2.75
N ALA A 49 -9.67 -3.75 3.90
CA ALA A 49 -10.72 -3.33 4.81
C ALA A 49 -11.48 -2.07 4.33
N ALA A 50 -10.76 -1.08 3.82
CA ALA A 50 -11.32 0.22 3.44
C ALA A 50 -11.78 0.27 1.97
N HIS A 51 -11.18 -0.55 1.11
CA HIS A 51 -11.48 -0.56 -0.32
C HIS A 51 -12.01 -1.92 -0.81
N GLY A 52 -12.02 -2.95 0.04
CA GLY A 52 -12.45 -4.30 -0.36
C GLY A 52 -11.47 -5.00 -1.29
N GLN A 53 -10.23 -4.49 -1.41
CA GLN A 53 -9.33 -4.82 -2.52
C GLN A 53 -7.88 -5.03 -2.06
N GLU A 54 -7.22 -6.03 -2.62
CA GLU A 54 -5.78 -6.21 -2.46
C GLU A 54 -5.02 -5.37 -3.48
N LEU A 55 -4.08 -4.54 -3.01
CA LEU A 55 -3.24 -3.73 -3.89
C LEU A 55 -2.16 -4.59 -4.56
N PRO A 56 -1.99 -4.52 -5.90
CA PRO A 56 -0.90 -5.17 -6.59
C PRO A 56 0.39 -4.37 -6.34
N LEU A 57 1.02 -4.61 -5.19
CA LEU A 57 2.34 -4.06 -4.89
C LEU A 57 3.41 -4.92 -5.57
N PRO A 58 4.41 -4.31 -6.24
CA PRO A 58 5.55 -5.06 -6.75
C PRO A 58 6.33 -5.62 -5.55
N TRP A 59 6.55 -6.93 -5.60
CA TRP A 59 7.30 -7.72 -4.62
C TRP A 59 8.78 -7.34 -4.66
#